data_AF-A0AAU0KK74-F1
#
_entry.id   AF-A0AAU0KK74-F1
#
_cell.length_a   1.000
_cell.length_b   1.000
_cell.length_c   1.000
_cell.angle_alpha   90.00
_cell.angle_beta   90.00
_cell.angle_gamma   90.00
#
_symmetry.space_group_name_H-M   'P 1'
#
loop_
_entity.id
_entity.type
_entity.pdbx_description
1 polymer ?
#
loop_
_entity_poly.entity_id
_entity_poly.type
_entity_poly.pdbx_seq_one_letter_code
_entity_poly.pdbx_strand_id
1 'polypeptide(L)'
;MNIALYRDSYETRTAIHRFFERLIPYLEQQQNAGCYREWDVDNFKFIVHELFLYALATLIRAERFESANFLLANGYYVSGYSKYSKEPMVPFEVFGQHVKSLEYRNNRLGLRRLSLRADLLEQRSKGSGVEFRYLMQADFILFMRGNIDRPNDQWHWWPETLLYVASQHPGPFEVFARSRSGIYFEKVKILLGVESKDALLPLLEGFRTERQRIPRWEGTSFGPSGLLGFNEIATTP
;
A
#
# COMPACT_ATOMS: atom_id res chain seq x y z
N MET A 1 -17.02 -10.32 0.80
CA MET A 1 -16.78 -9.33 1.88
C MET A 1 -17.63 -9.68 3.13
N ASN A 2 -17.43 -10.87 3.72
CA ASN A 2 -18.16 -11.32 4.94
C ASN A 2 -17.20 -11.73 6.08
N ILE A 3 -15.93 -11.97 5.77
CA ILE A 3 -14.91 -12.39 6.74
C ILE A 3 -14.60 -11.28 7.76
N ALA A 4 -14.57 -10.01 7.33
CA ALA A 4 -14.35 -8.87 8.22
C ALA A 4 -15.47 -8.66 9.25
N LEU A 5 -16.68 -9.16 8.97
CA LEU A 5 -17.87 -8.92 9.79
C LEU A 5 -18.10 -10.01 10.85
N TYR A 6 -17.72 -11.27 10.60
CA TYR A 6 -18.19 -12.38 11.44
C TYR A 6 -17.14 -13.02 12.37
N ARG A 7 -15.82 -13.01 12.07
CA ARG A 7 -14.77 -13.53 12.98
C ARG A 7 -13.40 -12.87 12.71
N ASP A 8 -13.04 -11.83 13.45
CA ASP A 8 -11.66 -11.30 13.48
C ASP A 8 -10.79 -12.18 14.42
N SER A 9 -10.63 -13.44 14.05
CA SER A 9 -9.85 -14.42 14.80
C SER A 9 -8.41 -14.52 14.24
N TYR A 10 -7.50 -15.02 15.07
CA TYR A 10 -6.11 -15.25 14.65
C TYR A 10 -6.01 -16.20 13.44
N GLU A 11 -6.87 -17.23 13.39
CA GLU A 11 -6.95 -18.17 12.27
C GLU A 11 -7.35 -17.46 10.97
N THR A 12 -8.28 -16.51 11.07
CA THR A 12 -8.75 -15.72 9.92
C THR A 12 -7.64 -14.81 9.40
N ARG A 13 -6.92 -14.13 10.30
CA ARG A 13 -5.75 -13.31 9.95
C ARG A 13 -4.68 -14.14 9.25
N THR A 14 -4.37 -15.31 9.81
CA THR A 14 -3.41 -16.27 9.24
C THR A 14 -3.87 -16.77 7.86
N ALA A 15 -5.16 -17.07 7.69
CA ALA A 15 -5.69 -17.52 6.41
C ALA A 15 -5.56 -16.46 5.31
N ILE A 16 -5.87 -15.18 5.61
CA ILE A 16 -5.70 -14.08 4.66
C ILE A 16 -4.22 -13.88 4.34
N HIS A 17 -3.34 -13.90 5.34
CA HIS A 17 -1.90 -13.78 5.14
C HIS A 17 -1.36 -14.89 4.23
N ARG A 18 -1.68 -16.16 4.52
CA ARG A 18 -1.26 -17.31 3.70
C ARG A 18 -1.88 -17.31 2.31
N PHE A 19 -3.06 -16.72 2.13
CA PHE A 19 -3.63 -16.51 0.81
C PHE A 19 -2.72 -15.61 -0.04
N PHE A 20 -2.32 -14.44 0.46
CA PHE A 20 -1.42 -13.54 -0.26
C PHE A 20 -0.02 -14.15 -0.46
N GLU A 21 0.49 -14.86 0.53
CA GLU A 21 1.77 -15.59 0.42
C GLU A 21 1.77 -16.58 -0.76
N ARG A 22 0.68 -17.34 -0.94
CA ARG A 22 0.51 -18.28 -2.07
C ARG A 22 0.42 -17.59 -3.43
N LEU A 23 0.18 -16.28 -3.49
CA LEU A 23 0.15 -15.52 -4.75
C LEU A 23 1.55 -15.08 -5.19
N ILE A 24 2.53 -15.03 -4.29
CA ILE A 24 3.88 -14.54 -4.60
C ILE A 24 4.55 -15.31 -5.75
N PRO A 25 4.49 -16.66 -5.81
CA PRO A 25 5.08 -17.40 -6.92
C PRO A 25 4.53 -17.04 -8.32
N TYR A 26 3.36 -16.41 -8.41
CA TYR A 26 2.78 -15.94 -9.68
C TYR A 26 3.27 -14.54 -10.08
N LEU A 27 3.90 -13.81 -9.15
CA LEU A 27 4.53 -12.52 -9.42
C LEU A 27 5.92 -12.69 -10.04
N GLU A 28 6.50 -13.87 -9.87
CA GLU A 28 7.83 -14.21 -10.32
C GLU A 28 7.79 -15.10 -11.55
N GLN A 29 8.82 -14.95 -12.37
CA GLN A 29 9.01 -15.77 -13.55
C GLN A 29 9.55 -17.15 -13.16
N GLN A 30 8.87 -18.22 -13.57
CA GLN A 30 9.42 -19.56 -13.38
C GLN A 30 10.60 -19.80 -14.32
N GLN A 31 11.72 -20.26 -13.77
CA GLN A 31 13.00 -20.42 -14.49
C GLN A 31 12.99 -21.54 -15.56
N ASN A 32 11.96 -22.38 -15.59
CA ASN A 32 11.98 -23.68 -16.29
C ASN A 32 11.31 -23.72 -17.67
N ALA A 33 10.96 -22.60 -18.27
CA ALA A 33 10.41 -22.62 -19.61
C ALA A 33 11.01 -21.52 -20.50
N GLY A 34 10.95 -21.69 -21.83
CA GLY A 34 11.85 -21.09 -22.82
C GLY A 34 11.81 -19.56 -22.99
N CYS A 35 11.65 -19.08 -24.23
CA CYS A 35 11.66 -17.65 -24.54
C CYS A 35 10.43 -16.95 -23.93
N TYR A 36 10.65 -16.15 -22.89
CA TYR A 36 9.62 -15.36 -22.21
C TYR A 36 9.91 -13.87 -22.28
N ARG A 37 8.85 -13.06 -22.24
CA ARG A 37 8.95 -11.61 -22.16
C ARG A 37 8.81 -11.17 -20.70
N GLU A 38 9.51 -10.10 -20.35
CA GLU A 38 9.59 -9.55 -18.98
C GLU A 38 8.20 -9.21 -18.36
N TRP A 39 7.21 -8.98 -19.21
CA TRP A 39 5.86 -8.58 -18.81
C TRP A 39 4.82 -9.71 -18.84
N ASP A 40 5.22 -10.97 -19.06
CA ASP A 40 4.26 -12.08 -19.19
C ASP A 40 3.48 -12.37 -17.89
N VAL A 41 3.98 -11.89 -16.75
CA VAL A 41 3.35 -12.00 -15.42
C VAL A 41 2.73 -10.69 -14.91
N ASP A 42 2.77 -9.61 -15.70
CA ASP A 42 2.36 -8.29 -15.25
C ASP A 42 0.86 -8.18 -14.92
N ASN A 43 0.04 -9.01 -15.56
CA ASN A 43 -1.37 -9.16 -15.21
C ASN A 43 -1.54 -9.63 -13.76
N PHE A 44 -0.73 -10.59 -13.31
CA PHE A 44 -0.75 -11.05 -11.92
C PHE A 44 -0.25 -9.96 -10.98
N LYS A 45 0.84 -9.26 -11.31
CA LYS A 45 1.32 -8.11 -10.51
C LYS A 45 0.24 -7.05 -10.31
N PHE A 46 -0.47 -6.69 -11.37
CA PHE A 46 -1.57 -5.73 -11.28
C PHE A 46 -2.72 -6.24 -10.39
N ILE A 47 -3.20 -7.46 -10.64
CA ILE A 47 -4.36 -8.02 -9.91
C ILE A 47 -4.02 -8.26 -8.45
N VAL A 48 -2.85 -8.80 -8.12
CA VAL A 48 -2.45 -9.08 -6.73
C VAL A 48 -2.28 -7.77 -5.95
N HIS A 49 -1.66 -6.76 -6.56
CA HIS A 49 -1.59 -5.42 -5.98
C HIS A 49 -2.98 -4.85 -5.69
N GLU A 50 -3.88 -4.90 -6.68
CA GLU A 50 -5.25 -4.44 -6.55
C GLU A 50 -5.96 -5.17 -5.40
N LEU A 51 -5.90 -6.51 -5.38
CA LEU A 51 -6.50 -7.32 -4.32
C LEU A 51 -5.95 -6.98 -2.93
N PHE A 52 -4.65 -6.74 -2.81
CA PHE A 52 -4.01 -6.38 -1.54
C PHE A 52 -4.50 -5.03 -1.02
N LEU A 53 -4.61 -4.03 -1.91
CA LEU A 53 -5.20 -2.73 -1.59
C LEU A 53 -6.66 -2.88 -1.13
N TYR A 54 -7.48 -3.66 -1.84
CA TYR A 54 -8.87 -3.89 -1.43
C TYR A 54 -8.99 -4.59 -0.09
N ALA A 55 -8.13 -5.58 0.19
CA ALA A 55 -8.11 -6.28 1.46
C ALA A 55 -7.82 -5.33 2.62
N LEU A 56 -6.76 -4.52 2.51
CA LEU A 56 -6.41 -3.53 3.51
C LEU A 56 -7.48 -2.45 3.66
N ALA A 57 -7.95 -1.87 2.55
CA ALA A 57 -8.99 -0.84 2.57
C ALA A 57 -10.26 -1.33 3.27
N THR A 58 -10.66 -2.59 3.01
CA THR A 58 -11.82 -3.21 3.65
C THR A 58 -11.61 -3.43 5.15
N LEU A 59 -10.44 -3.94 5.56
CA LEU A 59 -10.12 -4.18 6.96
C LEU A 59 -10.07 -2.87 7.76
N ILE A 60 -9.42 -1.85 7.19
CA ILE A 60 -9.28 -0.52 7.81
C ILE A 60 -10.66 0.16 7.91
N ARG A 61 -11.48 0.10 6.86
CA ARG A 61 -12.85 0.65 6.88
C ARG A 61 -13.73 -0.06 7.91
N ALA A 62 -13.51 -1.34 8.16
CA ALA A 62 -14.18 -2.11 9.21
C ALA A 62 -13.54 -1.95 10.59
N GLU A 63 -12.57 -1.04 10.75
CA GLU A 63 -11.78 -0.81 11.97
C GLU A 63 -11.12 -2.09 12.54
N ARG A 64 -10.84 -3.07 11.68
CA ARG A 64 -10.08 -4.28 12.02
C ARG A 64 -8.58 -4.00 11.91
N PHE A 65 -8.10 -3.02 12.69
CA PHE A 65 -6.73 -2.54 12.60
C PHE A 65 -5.70 -3.62 12.94
N GLU A 66 -6.00 -4.50 13.88
CA GLU A 66 -5.15 -5.65 14.21
C GLU A 66 -4.99 -6.62 13.03
N SER A 67 -6.08 -6.91 12.32
CA SER A 67 -6.03 -7.72 11.09
C SER A 67 -5.21 -7.05 9.99
N ALA A 68 -5.39 -5.73 9.79
CA ALA A 68 -4.62 -4.99 8.80
C ALA A 68 -3.13 -4.95 9.18
N ASN A 69 -2.80 -4.65 10.44
CA ASN A 69 -1.44 -4.67 10.95
C ASN A 69 -0.80 -6.06 10.81
N PHE A 70 -1.56 -7.15 11.00
CA PHE A 70 -1.06 -8.50 10.78
C PHE A 70 -0.57 -8.74 9.34
N LEU A 71 -1.18 -8.10 8.33
CA LEU A 71 -0.72 -8.17 6.94
C LEU A 71 0.50 -7.27 6.66
N LEU A 72 0.69 -6.21 7.46
CA LEU A 72 1.78 -5.25 7.27
C LEU A 72 3.05 -5.64 8.05
N ALA A 73 2.89 -6.16 9.27
CA ALA A 73 3.98 -6.43 10.19
C ALA A 73 4.66 -7.79 9.94
N ASN A 74 3.91 -8.78 9.42
CA ASN A 74 4.46 -10.11 9.18
C ASN A 74 5.03 -10.19 7.76
N GLY A 75 6.25 -10.71 7.65
CA GLY A 75 6.84 -11.04 6.36
C GLY A 75 6.14 -12.23 5.71
N TYR A 76 6.26 -12.30 4.40
CA TYR A 76 5.70 -13.35 3.57
C TYR A 76 6.80 -14.32 3.15
N TYR A 77 6.53 -15.62 3.29
CA TYR A 77 7.49 -16.64 2.90
C TYR A 77 7.55 -16.81 1.37
N VAL A 78 8.76 -16.84 0.83
CA VAL A 78 9.04 -17.13 -0.58
C VAL A 78 9.95 -18.35 -0.67
N SER A 79 9.49 -19.38 -1.37
CA SER A 79 10.27 -20.61 -1.56
C SER A 79 11.30 -20.42 -2.68
N GLY A 80 12.59 -20.44 -2.33
CA GLY A 80 13.71 -20.40 -3.28
C GLY A 80 14.49 -19.08 -3.27
N TYR A 81 15.48 -18.96 -4.16
CA TYR A 81 16.16 -17.70 -4.39
C TYR A 81 15.27 -16.79 -5.25
N SER A 82 14.52 -15.90 -4.61
CA SER A 82 13.83 -14.84 -5.33
C SER A 82 14.85 -13.92 -6.01
N LYS A 83 14.50 -13.33 -7.17
CA LYS A 83 15.35 -12.30 -7.80
C LYS A 83 15.51 -11.05 -6.92
N TYR A 84 14.62 -10.86 -5.94
CA TYR A 84 14.47 -9.63 -5.17
C TYR A 84 15.08 -9.68 -3.77
N SER A 85 15.24 -10.88 -3.20
CA SER A 85 15.84 -11.08 -1.89
C SER A 85 16.50 -12.45 -1.78
N LYS A 86 17.68 -12.49 -1.17
CA LYS A 86 18.32 -13.74 -0.72
C LYS A 86 17.68 -14.29 0.55
N GLU A 87 16.80 -13.52 1.17
CA GLU A 87 16.09 -13.90 2.39
C GLU A 87 14.77 -14.60 2.05
N PRO A 88 14.41 -15.65 2.80
CA PRO A 88 13.19 -16.42 2.56
C PRO A 88 11.92 -15.68 2.99
N MET A 89 12.05 -14.56 3.71
CA MET A 89 10.95 -13.74 4.18
C MET A 89 11.05 -12.37 3.53
N VAL A 90 10.03 -11.97 2.78
CA VAL A 90 9.96 -10.66 2.11
C VAL A 90 8.84 -9.84 2.71
N PRO A 91 8.94 -8.51 2.72
CA PRO A 91 7.89 -7.68 3.28
C PRO A 91 6.74 -7.46 2.27
N PHE A 92 5.67 -6.78 2.69
CA PHE A 92 4.45 -6.61 1.88
C PHE A 92 4.69 -5.83 0.57
N GLU A 93 5.80 -5.10 0.46
CA GLU A 93 6.24 -4.39 -0.74
C GLU A 93 6.38 -5.33 -1.96
N VAL A 94 6.52 -6.64 -1.73
CA VAL A 94 6.47 -7.66 -2.77
C VAL A 94 5.21 -7.60 -3.65
N PHE A 95 4.08 -7.12 -3.11
CA PHE A 95 2.84 -6.97 -3.87
C PHE A 95 2.76 -5.66 -4.66
N GLY A 96 3.70 -4.73 -4.42
CA GLY A 96 3.81 -3.42 -5.07
C GLY A 96 4.70 -3.42 -6.32
N GLN A 97 5.00 -4.58 -6.91
CA GLN A 97 5.91 -4.68 -8.05
C GLN A 97 5.48 -3.83 -9.25
N HIS A 98 6.48 -3.38 -10.00
CA HIS A 98 6.33 -2.57 -11.20
C HIS A 98 5.71 -3.37 -12.36
N VAL A 99 4.80 -2.72 -13.09
CA VAL A 99 3.99 -3.32 -14.17
C VAL A 99 4.36 -2.69 -15.52
N LYS A 100 5.51 -3.11 -16.06
CA LYS A 100 6.16 -2.53 -17.26
C LYS A 100 5.29 -2.55 -18.52
N SER A 101 4.43 -3.55 -18.68
CA SER A 101 3.46 -3.64 -19.78
C SER A 101 2.53 -2.42 -19.87
N LEU A 102 2.16 -1.83 -18.73
CA LEU A 102 1.31 -0.65 -18.72
C LEU A 102 2.07 0.58 -19.22
N GLU A 103 3.34 0.74 -18.86
CA GLU A 103 4.19 1.80 -19.42
C GLU A 103 4.38 1.62 -20.92
N TYR A 104 4.69 0.39 -21.36
CA TYR A 104 4.82 0.08 -22.78
C TYR A 104 3.53 0.38 -23.54
N ARG A 105 2.37 0.02 -23.00
CA ARG A 105 1.07 0.34 -23.58
C ARG A 105 0.85 1.85 -23.67
N ASN A 106 1.19 2.60 -22.62
CA ASN A 106 1.05 4.05 -22.57
C ASN A 106 1.86 4.72 -23.69
N ASN A 107 3.12 4.28 -23.87
CA ASN A 107 4.02 4.79 -24.90
C ASN A 107 3.58 4.37 -26.30
N ARG A 108 3.31 3.08 -26.53
CA ARG A 108 2.92 2.53 -27.85
C ARG A 108 1.66 3.18 -28.39
N LEU A 109 0.67 3.43 -27.52
CA LEU A 109 -0.61 4.02 -27.91
C LEU A 109 -0.64 5.56 -27.80
N GLY A 110 0.44 6.19 -27.33
CA GLY A 110 0.52 7.64 -27.16
C GLY A 110 -0.56 8.21 -26.25
N LEU A 111 -0.98 7.47 -25.20
CA LEU A 111 -2.12 7.85 -24.35
C LEU A 111 -1.80 9.05 -23.45
N ARG A 112 -0.51 9.36 -23.24
CA ARG A 112 -0.02 10.49 -22.42
C ARG A 112 -0.64 10.53 -21.02
N ARG A 113 -0.79 9.35 -20.40
CA ARG A 113 -1.28 9.23 -19.03
C ARG A 113 -0.10 9.23 -18.05
N LEU A 114 -0.28 9.85 -16.88
CA LEU A 114 0.76 9.88 -15.83
C LEU A 114 1.00 8.50 -15.22
N SER A 115 -0.06 7.72 -15.00
CA SER A 115 0.02 6.29 -14.64
C SER A 115 -1.24 5.57 -15.13
N LEU A 116 -1.06 4.66 -16.10
CA LEU A 116 -2.17 3.79 -16.53
C LEU A 116 -2.62 2.84 -15.42
N ARG A 117 -1.73 2.48 -14.49
CA ARG A 117 -2.08 1.65 -13.35
C ARG A 117 -3.03 2.39 -12.42
N ALA A 118 -2.73 3.64 -12.10
CA ALA A 118 -3.60 4.50 -11.30
C ALA A 118 -4.98 4.68 -11.97
N ASP A 119 -5.02 4.91 -13.28
CA ASP A 119 -6.26 5.02 -14.04
C ASP A 119 -7.12 3.76 -13.96
N LEU A 120 -6.49 2.59 -14.13
CA LEU A 120 -7.20 1.31 -14.05
C LEU A 120 -7.74 1.06 -12.64
N LEU A 121 -6.97 1.37 -11.59
CA LEU A 121 -7.42 1.24 -10.19
C LEU A 121 -8.63 2.16 -9.91
N GLU A 122 -8.58 3.42 -10.37
CA GLU A 122 -9.70 4.37 -10.24
C GLU A 122 -10.94 3.85 -10.96
N GLN A 123 -10.81 3.45 -12.23
CA GLN A 123 -11.93 3.00 -13.05
C GLN A 123 -12.59 1.74 -12.48
N ARG A 124 -11.77 0.77 -12.05
CA ARG A 124 -12.26 -0.52 -11.51
C ARG A 124 -12.89 -0.36 -10.14
N SER A 125 -12.51 0.67 -9.36
CA SER A 125 -13.13 0.95 -8.06
C SER A 125 -14.61 1.34 -8.16
N LYS A 126 -15.05 1.92 -9.29
CA LYS A 126 -16.45 2.35 -9.49
C LYS A 126 -17.47 1.21 -9.44
N GLY A 127 -17.05 -0.04 -9.63
CA GLY A 127 -17.91 -1.24 -9.60
C GLY A 127 -17.62 -2.21 -8.44
N SER A 128 -16.70 -1.90 -7.54
CA SER A 128 -16.19 -2.87 -6.55
C SER A 128 -16.97 -2.88 -5.22
N GLY A 129 -17.78 -1.85 -4.95
CA GLY A 129 -18.42 -1.63 -3.64
C GLY A 129 -17.48 -1.05 -2.56
N VAL A 130 -16.24 -0.72 -2.93
CA VAL A 130 -15.30 0.03 -2.08
C VAL A 130 -14.92 1.31 -2.82
N GLU A 131 -15.32 2.45 -2.25
CA GLU A 131 -15.02 3.77 -2.83
C GLU A 131 -13.51 3.99 -2.96
N PHE A 132 -13.11 4.69 -4.01
CA PHE A 132 -11.69 4.91 -4.34
C PHE A 132 -10.88 5.56 -3.22
N ARG A 133 -11.48 6.50 -2.47
CA ARG A 133 -10.85 7.14 -1.30
C ARG A 133 -10.36 6.15 -0.24
N TYR A 134 -11.00 4.99 -0.09
CA TYR A 134 -10.56 3.97 0.85
C TYR A 134 -9.34 3.21 0.32
N LEU A 135 -9.23 3.04 -1.00
CA LEU A 135 -8.01 2.52 -1.61
C LEU A 135 -6.86 3.51 -1.44
N MET A 136 -7.11 4.80 -1.67
CA MET A 136 -6.12 5.86 -1.45
C MET A 136 -5.60 5.89 -0.02
N GLN A 137 -6.49 5.75 0.97
CA GLN A 137 -6.10 5.66 2.38
C GLN A 137 -5.21 4.44 2.65
N ALA A 138 -5.57 3.26 2.13
CA ALA A 138 -4.78 2.05 2.31
C ALA A 138 -3.40 2.15 1.63
N ASP A 139 -3.37 2.69 0.42
CA ASP A 139 -2.16 2.91 -0.38
C ASP A 139 -1.19 3.89 0.30
N PHE A 140 -1.74 4.94 0.92
CA PHE A 140 -0.96 5.88 1.74
C PHE A 140 -0.40 5.23 3.02
N ILE A 141 -1.20 4.40 3.70
CA ILE A 141 -0.73 3.67 4.88
C ILE A 141 0.43 2.73 4.53
N LEU A 142 0.34 2.02 3.40
CA LEU A 142 1.41 1.16 2.90
C LEU A 142 2.69 1.94 2.63
N PHE A 143 2.57 3.08 1.94
CA PHE A 143 3.68 3.98 1.69
C PHE A 143 4.33 4.45 3.00
N MET A 144 3.54 4.96 3.94
CA MET A 144 4.06 5.44 5.23
C MET A 144 4.71 4.30 6.02
N ARG A 145 4.04 3.15 6.14
CA ARG A 145 4.53 2.00 6.90
C ARG A 145 5.86 1.48 6.36
N GLY A 146 6.00 1.33 5.05
CA GLY A 146 7.25 0.86 4.44
C GLY A 146 8.42 1.83 4.69
N ASN A 147 8.17 3.14 4.63
CA ASN A 147 9.19 4.16 4.93
C ASN A 147 9.55 4.25 6.42
N ILE A 148 8.63 3.91 7.32
CA ILE A 148 8.89 3.86 8.78
C ILE A 148 9.70 2.62 9.13
N ASP A 149 9.26 1.45 8.67
CA ASP A 149 9.89 0.17 9.02
C ASP A 149 11.28 0.05 8.39
N ARG A 150 11.46 0.58 7.17
CA ARG A 150 12.68 0.37 6.36
C ARG A 150 13.14 1.66 5.70
N PRO A 151 13.54 2.69 6.45
CA PRO A 151 13.86 4.02 5.91
C PRO A 151 15.07 4.04 4.97
N ASN A 152 15.96 3.05 5.04
CA ASN A 152 17.18 3.02 4.23
C ASN A 152 17.10 2.04 3.04
N ASP A 153 15.96 1.39 2.83
CA ASP A 153 15.80 0.45 1.73
C ASP A 153 15.73 1.18 0.40
N GLN A 154 16.23 0.56 -0.67
CA GLN A 154 16.15 1.15 -2.01
C GLN A 154 14.79 0.92 -2.66
N TRP A 155 14.01 -0.02 -2.13
CA TRP A 155 12.71 -0.41 -2.65
C TRP A 155 11.62 -0.09 -1.63
N HIS A 156 10.78 0.88 -1.98
CA HIS A 156 9.61 1.24 -1.18
C HIS A 156 8.33 1.01 -1.98
N TRP A 157 7.23 0.90 -1.24
CA TRP A 157 5.89 0.91 -1.81
C TRP A 157 5.64 2.22 -2.58
N TRP A 158 5.29 2.11 -3.86
CA TRP A 158 4.88 3.26 -4.67
C TRP A 158 3.35 3.40 -4.66
N PRO A 159 2.79 4.46 -4.07
CA PRO A 159 1.35 4.60 -3.88
C PRO A 159 0.66 5.14 -5.14
N GLU A 160 0.37 4.25 -6.09
CA GLU A 160 -0.22 4.56 -7.40
C GLU A 160 -1.49 5.42 -7.33
N THR A 161 -2.34 5.20 -6.34
CA THR A 161 -3.64 5.87 -6.22
C THR A 161 -3.51 7.32 -5.78
N LEU A 162 -2.40 7.70 -5.13
CA LEU A 162 -2.18 9.06 -4.64
C LEU A 162 -1.92 10.09 -5.74
N LEU A 163 -1.76 9.64 -6.98
CA LEU A 163 -1.86 10.52 -8.16
C LEU A 163 -3.14 11.37 -8.15
N TYR A 164 -4.24 10.82 -7.63
CA TYR A 164 -5.55 11.47 -7.60
C TYR A 164 -5.82 12.29 -6.33
N VAL A 165 -4.88 12.36 -5.39
CA VAL A 165 -5.14 13.01 -4.09
C VAL A 165 -5.44 14.50 -4.22
N ALA A 166 -4.70 15.20 -5.08
CA ALA A 166 -4.91 16.63 -5.29
C ALA A 166 -6.30 16.96 -5.87
N SER A 167 -6.87 16.05 -6.68
CA SER A 167 -8.16 16.27 -7.35
C SER A 167 -9.36 15.66 -6.62
N GLN A 168 -9.16 14.57 -5.87
CA GLN A 168 -10.24 13.80 -5.25
C GLN A 168 -10.23 13.79 -3.72
N HIS A 169 -9.11 14.11 -3.06
CA HIS A 169 -9.01 14.03 -1.59
C HIS A 169 -8.01 15.05 -0.99
N PRO A 170 -8.35 16.34 -0.93
CA PRO A 170 -7.41 17.40 -0.52
C PRO A 170 -7.13 17.50 0.99
N GLY A 171 -7.57 16.53 1.81
CA GLY A 171 -7.48 16.59 3.27
C GLY A 171 -6.92 15.31 3.91
N PRO A 172 -6.88 15.24 5.24
CA PRO A 172 -6.47 14.02 5.93
C PRO A 172 -7.36 12.84 5.55
N PHE A 173 -6.79 11.64 5.46
CA PHE A 173 -7.60 10.43 5.29
C PHE A 173 -8.44 10.17 6.54
N GLU A 174 -9.60 9.54 6.36
CA GLU A 174 -10.62 9.38 7.40
C GLU A 174 -10.05 8.80 8.71
N VAL A 175 -9.23 7.75 8.63
CA VAL A 175 -8.63 7.10 9.80
C VAL A 175 -7.72 8.04 10.59
N PHE A 176 -7.04 8.97 9.90
CA PHE A 176 -6.17 9.95 10.53
C PHE A 176 -6.93 11.19 11.01
N ALA A 177 -7.95 11.62 10.28
CA ALA A 177 -8.86 12.67 10.74
C ALA A 177 -9.56 12.26 12.05
N ARG A 178 -9.98 11.00 12.17
CA ARG A 178 -10.55 10.42 13.41
C ARG A 178 -9.52 10.29 14.53
N SER A 179 -8.23 10.15 14.21
CA SER A 179 -7.11 10.14 15.16
C SER A 179 -6.90 11.48 15.87
N ARG A 180 -7.76 12.48 15.66
CA ARG A 180 -7.88 13.63 16.56
C ARG A 180 -8.19 13.22 18.00
N SER A 181 -8.96 12.14 18.19
CA SER A 181 -9.12 11.51 19.51
C SER A 181 -7.90 10.64 19.82
N GLY A 182 -7.27 10.86 20.97
CA GLY A 182 -6.15 10.08 21.46
C GLY A 182 -6.49 8.60 21.60
N ILE A 183 -7.66 8.28 22.18
CA ILE A 183 -8.15 6.89 22.28
C ILE A 183 -8.28 6.22 20.91
N TYR A 184 -8.69 6.96 19.87
CA TYR A 184 -8.75 6.41 18.51
C TYR A 184 -7.36 6.19 17.93
N PHE A 185 -6.46 7.17 18.11
CA PHE A 185 -5.08 7.08 17.63
C PHE A 185 -4.33 5.89 18.23
N GLU A 186 -4.55 5.58 19.50
CA GLU A 186 -3.97 4.38 20.15
C GLU A 186 -4.30 3.08 19.41
N LYS A 187 -5.47 3.00 18.77
CA LYS A 187 -5.87 1.84 17.96
C LYS A 187 -5.30 1.87 16.54
N VAL A 188 -5.03 3.06 16.01
CA VAL A 188 -4.62 3.27 14.61
C VAL A 188 -3.11 3.24 14.43
N LYS A 189 -2.34 3.68 15.43
CA LYS A 189 -0.87 3.83 15.35
C LYS A 189 -0.15 2.55 14.93
N ILE A 190 -0.72 1.39 15.25
CA ILE A 190 -0.22 0.07 14.82
C ILE A 190 -0.17 -0.09 13.31
N LEU A 191 -1.04 0.59 12.54
CA LEU A 191 -1.00 0.55 11.08
C LEU A 191 0.27 1.19 10.54
N LEU A 192 0.73 2.25 11.20
CA LEU A 192 1.97 2.95 10.86
C LEU A 192 3.21 2.30 11.49
N GLY A 193 3.05 1.34 12.40
CA GLY A 193 4.17 0.70 13.09
C GLY A 193 4.84 1.59 14.12
N VAL A 194 4.10 2.55 14.71
CA VAL A 194 4.65 3.53 15.66
C VAL A 194 4.01 3.44 17.05
N GLU A 195 4.81 3.73 18.07
CA GLU A 195 4.36 3.76 19.47
C GLU A 195 3.72 5.10 19.86
N SER A 196 4.05 6.19 19.17
CA SER A 196 3.55 7.53 19.46
C SER A 196 3.49 8.41 18.22
N LYS A 197 2.81 9.56 18.33
CA LYS A 197 2.79 10.61 17.30
C LYS A 197 4.20 11.11 16.98
N ASP A 198 5.05 11.28 18.00
CA ASP A 198 6.40 11.84 17.84
C ASP A 198 7.32 10.94 17.04
N ALA A 199 7.08 9.63 17.04
CA ALA A 199 7.83 8.67 16.21
C ALA A 199 7.66 8.91 14.70
N LEU A 200 6.66 9.71 14.27
CA LEU A 200 6.49 10.12 12.87
C LEU A 200 7.40 11.29 12.48
N LEU A 201 7.89 12.08 13.44
CA LEU A 201 8.67 13.29 13.16
C LEU A 201 9.94 13.03 12.34
N PRO A 202 10.77 12.00 12.62
CA PRO A 202 11.99 11.75 11.83
C PRO A 202 11.69 11.51 10.35
N LEU A 203 10.62 10.78 10.04
CA LEU A 203 10.21 10.52 8.67
C LEU A 203 9.67 11.78 7.99
N LEU A 204 8.80 12.54 8.67
CA LEU A 204 8.24 13.78 8.13
C LEU A 204 9.34 14.84 7.87
N GLU A 205 10.32 14.95 8.76
CA GLU A 205 11.50 15.79 8.54
C GLU A 205 12.38 15.26 7.42
N GLY A 206 12.51 13.94 7.29
CA GLY A 206 13.19 13.30 6.17
C GLY A 206 12.56 13.69 4.83
N PHE A 207 11.23 13.69 4.74
CA PHE A 207 10.52 14.15 3.54
C PHE A 207 10.71 15.64 3.29
N ARG A 208 10.61 16.48 4.34
CA ARG A 208 10.77 17.95 4.22
C ARG A 208 12.16 18.35 3.75
N THR A 209 13.18 17.62 4.19
CA THR A 209 14.59 17.85 3.84
C THR A 209 15.06 17.08 2.61
N GLU A 210 14.13 16.41 1.90
CA GLU A 210 14.39 15.57 0.71
C GLU A 210 15.40 14.43 0.95
N ARG A 211 15.64 14.05 2.21
CA ARG A 211 16.41 12.84 2.57
C ARG A 211 15.60 11.57 2.32
N GLN A 212 14.28 11.69 2.38
CA GLN A 212 13.32 10.65 2.02
C GLN A 212 12.51 11.10 0.81
N ARG A 213 12.27 10.19 -0.13
CA ARG A 213 11.64 10.52 -1.40
C ARG A 213 10.12 10.42 -1.29
N ILE A 214 9.42 11.52 -1.60
CA ILE A 214 7.99 11.49 -1.87
C ILE A 214 7.77 11.19 -3.36
N PRO A 215 6.86 10.26 -3.72
CA PRO A 215 6.44 10.04 -5.10
C PRO A 215 6.02 11.32 -5.80
N ARG A 216 6.48 11.51 -7.04
CA ARG A 216 6.10 12.65 -7.89
C ARG A 216 5.64 12.12 -9.23
N TRP A 217 4.50 12.61 -9.70
CA TRP A 217 3.98 12.40 -11.05
C TRP A 217 4.15 13.70 -11.83
N GLU A 218 5.24 13.77 -12.59
CA GLU A 218 5.74 15.00 -13.18
C GLU A 218 5.94 16.08 -12.09
N GLY A 219 5.09 17.11 -12.06
CA GLY A 219 5.11 18.18 -11.06
C GLY A 219 4.16 17.97 -9.87
N THR A 220 3.32 16.95 -9.90
CA THR A 220 2.31 16.71 -8.85
C THR A 220 2.85 15.75 -7.80
N SER A 221 2.66 16.11 -6.54
CA SER A 221 3.02 15.29 -5.38
C SER A 221 1.95 15.48 -4.30
N PHE A 222 2.17 14.87 -3.14
CA PHE A 222 1.30 15.01 -1.98
C PHE A 222 2.09 15.35 -0.73
N GLY A 223 1.42 15.95 0.26
CA GLY A 223 2.02 16.28 1.55
C GLY A 223 1.67 15.24 2.60
N PRO A 224 2.60 14.34 3.01
CA PRO A 224 2.31 13.30 3.99
C PRO A 224 1.76 13.84 5.31
N SER A 225 2.29 14.96 5.81
CA SER A 225 1.81 15.62 7.03
C SER A 225 0.34 16.05 6.93
N GLY A 226 -0.09 16.57 5.77
CA GLY A 226 -1.47 16.97 5.52
C GLY A 226 -2.41 15.77 5.44
N LEU A 227 -1.99 14.69 4.76
CA LEU A 227 -2.78 13.45 4.65
C LEU A 227 -2.89 12.68 5.97
N LEU A 228 -1.91 12.82 6.86
CA LEU A 228 -1.97 12.36 8.25
C LEU A 228 -2.80 13.28 9.15
N GLY A 229 -3.08 14.51 8.74
CA GLY A 229 -3.60 15.53 9.67
C GLY A 229 -2.70 15.67 10.89
N PHE A 230 -1.37 15.61 10.70
CA PHE A 230 -0.39 15.35 11.77
C PHE A 230 -0.58 16.28 12.98
N ASN A 231 -0.82 17.57 12.75
CA ASN A 231 -1.01 18.54 13.82
C ASN A 231 -2.23 18.24 14.70
N GLU A 232 -3.27 17.65 14.12
CA GLU A 232 -4.54 17.34 14.79
C GLU A 232 -4.52 15.99 15.52
N ILE A 233 -3.53 15.12 15.29
CA ILE A 233 -3.46 13.82 15.96
C ILE A 233 -3.39 13.99 17.48
N ALA A 234 -4.26 13.28 18.20
CA ALA A 234 -4.37 13.23 19.66
C ALA A 234 -4.51 14.60 20.35
N THR A 235 -5.15 15.58 19.69
CA THR A 235 -5.43 16.89 20.30
C THR A 235 -6.68 16.89 21.18
N THR A 236 -7.51 15.85 21.08
CA THR A 236 -8.66 15.59 21.96
C THR A 236 -8.45 14.26 22.68
N PRO A 237 -9.00 14.08 23.91
CA PRO A 237 -8.92 12.81 24.63
C PRO A 237 -9.37 11.59 23.81
#